data_AF-A0A3B4YHU4-F1
#
_entry.id   AF-A0A3B4YHU4-F1
#
_cell.length_a   1.000
_cell.length_b   1.000
_cell.length_c   1.000
_cell.angle_alpha   90.00
_cell.angle_beta   90.00
_cell.angle_gamma   90.00
#
_symmetry.space_group_name_H-M   'P 1'
#
loop_
_entity.id
_entity.type
_entity.pdbx_description
1 polymer ?
#
loop_
_entity_poly.entity_id
_entity_poly.type
_entity_poly.pdbx_seq_one_letter_code
_entity_poly.pdbx_strand_id
1 'polypeptide(L)'
;MAATVSSEDFTNLQLLLKAPSKDAVRDVCVQSHRAPSRWLAETTAATLSVPAAQAAQLVQSLHVLSHHVLFYNLSSPEQILALFPDSFHSSLKNLITKILLENSPTWRTEAVGDQISLPQLKELDWRVDMVTGSDSVSRMSVPTCLVQLKMEDPCPSAGGESVSTVTVELSRESLDTILDGLGRIRDQLSVVAGK
;
A
#
# COMPACT_ATOMS: atom_id res chain seq x y z
N MET A 1 -9.30 -7.31 -9.48
CA MET A 1 -10.75 -7.52 -9.62
C MET A 1 -11.31 -7.75 -8.22
N ALA A 2 -12.33 -7.02 -7.79
CA ALA A 2 -12.94 -7.25 -6.48
C ALA A 2 -13.64 -8.62 -6.51
N ALA A 3 -13.14 -9.57 -5.70
CA ALA A 3 -13.75 -10.89 -5.57
C ALA A 3 -15.14 -10.75 -4.95
N THR A 4 -16.14 -11.34 -5.59
CA THR A 4 -17.50 -11.43 -5.05
C THR A 4 -17.48 -12.40 -3.86
N VAL A 5 -18.03 -11.98 -2.72
CA VAL A 5 -18.16 -12.85 -1.55
C VAL A 5 -19.16 -13.97 -1.88
N SER A 6 -18.71 -15.21 -1.83
CA SER A 6 -19.48 -16.40 -2.16
C SER A 6 -20.17 -17.00 -0.93
N SER A 7 -21.15 -17.88 -1.14
CA SER A 7 -21.79 -18.61 -0.04
C SER A 7 -20.81 -19.49 0.73
N GLU A 8 -19.77 -20.01 0.07
CA GLU A 8 -18.74 -20.86 0.68
C GLU A 8 -17.88 -20.05 1.64
N ASP A 9 -17.61 -18.78 1.34
CA ASP A 9 -16.88 -17.87 2.23
C ASP A 9 -17.61 -17.72 3.57
N PHE A 10 -18.94 -17.59 3.55
CA PHE A 10 -19.74 -17.53 4.78
C PHE A 10 -19.73 -18.84 5.56
N THR A 11 -19.70 -20.00 4.89
CA THR A 11 -19.54 -21.28 5.58
C THR A 11 -18.20 -21.38 6.29
N ASN A 12 -17.12 -20.93 5.64
CA ASN A 12 -15.79 -20.90 6.24
C ASN A 12 -15.72 -19.95 7.44
N LEU A 13 -16.36 -18.78 7.36
CA LEU A 13 -16.42 -17.81 8.47
C LEU A 13 -17.08 -18.37 9.73
N GLN A 14 -17.96 -19.37 9.62
CA GLN A 14 -18.55 -20.02 10.80
C GLN A 14 -17.52 -20.78 11.65
N LEU A 15 -16.34 -21.12 11.10
CA LEU A 15 -15.25 -21.74 11.84
C LEU A 15 -14.72 -20.83 12.96
N LEU A 16 -14.93 -19.51 12.87
CA LEU A 16 -14.59 -18.56 13.92
C LEU A 16 -15.38 -18.77 15.21
N LEU A 17 -16.49 -19.52 15.19
CA LEU A 17 -17.22 -19.91 16.40
C LEU A 17 -16.40 -20.84 17.31
N LYS A 18 -15.37 -21.52 16.77
CA LYS A 18 -14.44 -22.35 17.53
C LYS A 18 -13.33 -21.54 18.19
N ALA A 19 -13.30 -20.22 18.00
CA ALA A 19 -12.26 -19.38 18.56
C ALA A 19 -12.34 -19.35 20.09
N PRO A 20 -11.18 -19.34 20.78
CA PRO A 20 -11.13 -19.35 22.24
C PRO A 20 -11.59 -18.01 22.85
N SER A 21 -11.54 -16.91 22.09
CA SER A 21 -11.92 -15.58 22.57
C SER A 21 -12.32 -14.65 21.42
N LYS A 22 -12.98 -13.53 21.76
CA LYS A 22 -13.27 -12.45 20.80
C LYS A 22 -12.00 -11.78 20.26
N ASP A 23 -10.96 -11.70 21.09
CA ASP A 23 -9.67 -11.12 20.70
C ASP A 23 -8.96 -12.02 19.68
N ALA A 24 -9.04 -13.35 19.83
CA ALA A 24 -8.51 -14.27 18.82
C ALA A 24 -9.21 -14.10 17.46
N VAL A 25 -10.52 -13.87 17.44
CA VAL A 25 -11.26 -13.55 16.20
C VAL A 25 -10.77 -12.23 15.60
N ARG A 26 -10.55 -11.21 16.42
CA ARG A 26 -10.03 -9.91 15.96
C ARG A 26 -8.65 -10.07 15.34
N ASP A 27 -7.73 -10.75 16.00
CA ASP A 27 -6.37 -10.94 15.52
C ASP A 27 -6.35 -11.66 14.17
N VAL A 28 -7.12 -12.74 14.03
CA VAL A 28 -7.24 -13.48 12.77
C VAL A 28 -7.83 -12.59 11.67
N CYS A 29 -8.89 -11.81 11.95
CA CYS A 29 -9.46 -10.87 10.98
C CYS A 29 -8.45 -9.82 10.51
N VAL A 30 -7.72 -9.20 11.44
CA VAL A 30 -6.74 -8.15 11.13
C VAL A 30 -5.56 -8.71 10.33
N GLN A 31 -5.06 -9.88 10.71
CA GLN A 31 -3.97 -10.53 9.98
C GLN A 31 -4.41 -11.04 8.61
N SER A 32 -5.66 -11.50 8.47
CA SER A 32 -6.22 -11.98 7.20
C SER A 32 -6.52 -10.86 6.21
N HIS A 33 -6.63 -9.60 6.66
CA HIS A 33 -6.75 -8.48 5.73
C HIS A 33 -5.48 -8.35 4.88
N ARG A 34 -4.30 -8.57 5.48
CA ARG A 34 -3.04 -8.67 4.74
C ARG A 34 -3.03 -9.93 3.86
N ALA A 35 -2.01 -10.06 3.02
CA ALA A 35 -1.94 -11.18 2.07
C ALA A 35 -2.08 -12.56 2.77
N PRO A 36 -2.91 -13.47 2.23
CA PRO A 36 -3.01 -14.84 2.75
C PRO A 36 -1.63 -15.51 2.72
N SER A 37 -1.16 -15.99 3.87
CA SER A 37 0.13 -16.67 3.96
C SER A 37 0.01 -18.04 4.64
N ARG A 38 0.92 -18.95 4.29
CA ARG A 38 0.96 -20.30 4.88
C ARG A 38 1.12 -20.24 6.40
N TRP A 39 1.97 -19.33 6.89
CA TRP A 39 2.22 -19.17 8.33
C TRP A 39 0.97 -18.70 9.09
N LEU A 40 0.20 -17.77 8.51
CA LEU A 40 -1.07 -17.33 9.09
C LEU A 40 -2.10 -18.46 9.13
N ALA A 41 -2.17 -19.29 8.08
CA ALA A 41 -3.05 -20.46 8.06
C ALA A 41 -2.66 -21.49 9.14
N GLU A 42 -1.37 -21.76 9.34
CA GLU A 42 -0.88 -22.67 10.38
C GLU A 42 -1.15 -22.15 11.80
N THR A 43 -0.94 -20.84 12.02
CA THR A 43 -1.21 -20.21 13.32
C THR A 43 -2.72 -20.20 13.61
N THR A 44 -3.55 -19.85 12.62
CA THR A 44 -5.01 -19.89 12.72
C THR A 44 -5.53 -21.31 12.98
N ALA A 45 -4.93 -22.32 12.33
CA ALA A 45 -5.24 -23.73 12.55
C ALA A 45 -4.98 -24.15 14.01
N ALA A 46 -3.84 -23.74 14.57
CA ALA A 46 -3.49 -23.99 15.96
C ALA A 46 -4.44 -23.28 16.94
N THR A 47 -4.75 -22.00 16.69
CA THR A 47 -5.64 -21.20 17.55
C THR A 47 -7.07 -21.72 17.56
N LEU A 48 -7.61 -22.11 16.41
CA LEU A 48 -9.00 -22.57 16.27
C LEU A 48 -9.15 -24.09 16.45
N SER A 49 -8.03 -24.82 16.59
CA SER A 49 -8.00 -26.30 16.61
C SER A 49 -8.73 -26.91 15.40
N VAL A 50 -8.45 -26.40 14.20
CA VAL A 50 -9.03 -26.87 12.92
C VAL A 50 -7.94 -27.34 11.95
N PRO A 51 -8.26 -28.17 10.94
CA PRO A 51 -7.30 -28.57 9.93
C PRO A 51 -6.71 -27.37 9.18
N ALA A 52 -5.42 -27.41 8.84
CA ALA A 52 -4.71 -26.34 8.14
C ALA A 52 -5.37 -25.93 6.81
N ALA A 53 -5.97 -26.89 6.09
CA ALA A 53 -6.71 -26.61 4.85
C ALA A 53 -7.94 -25.73 5.10
N GLN A 54 -8.70 -26.00 6.17
CA GLN A 54 -9.87 -25.19 6.55
C GLN A 54 -9.46 -23.81 7.07
N ALA A 55 -8.36 -23.73 7.83
CA ALA A 55 -7.82 -22.47 8.28
C ALA A 55 -7.36 -21.58 7.11
N ALA A 56 -6.72 -22.16 6.09
CA ALA A 56 -6.35 -21.44 4.88
C ALA A 56 -7.57 -20.88 4.13
N GLN A 57 -8.63 -21.69 4.00
CA GLN A 57 -9.90 -21.26 3.40
C GLN A 57 -10.56 -20.14 4.21
N LEU A 58 -10.54 -20.21 5.55
CA LEU A 58 -11.04 -19.16 6.43
C LEU A 58 -10.27 -17.84 6.26
N VAL A 59 -8.94 -17.89 6.27
CA VAL A 59 -8.07 -16.71 6.06
C VAL A 59 -8.36 -16.09 4.68
N GLN A 60 -8.50 -16.92 3.65
CA GLN A 60 -8.86 -16.45 2.30
C GLN A 60 -10.25 -15.80 2.28
N SER A 61 -11.25 -16.40 2.95
CA SER A 61 -12.62 -15.87 3.00
C SER A 61 -12.67 -14.51 3.72
N LEU A 62 -11.93 -14.37 4.83
CA LEU A 62 -11.77 -13.12 5.56
C LEU A 62 -11.06 -12.05 4.74
N HIS A 63 -10.01 -12.45 4.01
CA HIS A 63 -9.30 -11.56 3.10
C HIS A 63 -10.23 -10.99 2.02
N VAL A 64 -10.98 -11.87 1.35
CA VAL A 64 -11.97 -11.51 0.32
C VAL A 64 -13.04 -10.57 0.89
N LEU A 65 -13.61 -10.89 2.05
CA LEU A 65 -14.62 -10.04 2.70
C LEU A 65 -14.07 -8.66 3.04
N SER A 66 -12.87 -8.60 3.64
CA SER A 66 -12.23 -7.34 4.04
C SER A 66 -11.94 -6.45 2.83
N HIS A 67 -11.39 -7.03 1.75
CA HIS A 67 -11.15 -6.31 0.51
C HIS A 67 -12.43 -5.87 -0.19
N HIS A 68 -13.50 -6.69 -0.16
CA HIS A 68 -14.80 -6.32 -0.71
C HIS A 68 -15.37 -5.09 0.01
N VAL A 69 -15.33 -5.08 1.35
CA VAL A 69 -15.80 -3.96 2.19
C VAL A 69 -15.01 -2.67 1.91
N LEU A 70 -13.69 -2.78 1.82
CA LEU A 70 -12.82 -1.64 1.49
C LEU A 70 -13.04 -1.12 0.07
N PHE A 71 -13.16 -2.03 -0.90
CA PHE A 71 -13.32 -1.68 -2.31
C PHE A 71 -14.63 -0.96 -2.59
N TYR A 72 -15.74 -1.44 -2.03
CA TYR A 72 -17.05 -0.78 -2.15
C TYR A 72 -17.27 0.33 -1.13
N ASN A 73 -16.26 0.63 -0.32
CA ASN A 73 -16.26 1.69 0.70
C ASN A 73 -17.48 1.62 1.66
N LEU A 74 -17.82 0.41 2.11
CA LEU A 74 -18.96 0.21 3.00
C LEU A 74 -18.62 0.80 4.38
N SER A 75 -19.24 1.94 4.70
CA SER A 75 -18.87 2.76 5.87
C SER A 75 -19.93 2.71 6.97
N SER A 76 -21.02 2.00 6.75
CA SER A 76 -22.11 1.82 7.71
C SER A 76 -22.28 0.35 8.11
N PRO A 77 -22.69 0.08 9.36
CA PRO A 77 -22.91 -1.29 9.84
C PRO A 77 -24.02 -1.99 9.05
N GLU A 78 -25.06 -1.26 8.63
CA GLU A 78 -26.19 -1.81 7.87
C GLU A 78 -25.75 -2.35 6.50
N GLN A 79 -24.88 -1.63 5.79
CA GLN A 79 -24.33 -2.05 4.51
C GLN A 79 -23.51 -3.33 4.61
N ILE A 80 -22.70 -3.46 5.67
CA ILE A 80 -21.87 -4.66 5.88
C ILE A 80 -22.74 -5.83 6.34
N LEU A 81 -23.73 -5.58 7.22
CA LEU A 81 -24.67 -6.60 7.68
C LEU A 81 -25.51 -7.17 6.53
N ALA A 82 -25.85 -6.36 5.53
CA ALA A 82 -26.57 -6.79 4.33
C ALA A 82 -25.77 -7.77 3.45
N LEU A 83 -24.46 -7.90 3.64
CA LEU A 83 -23.64 -8.91 2.95
C LEU A 83 -23.85 -10.31 3.52
N PHE A 84 -24.21 -10.42 4.81
CA PHE A 84 -24.30 -11.72 5.47
C PHE A 84 -25.64 -12.40 5.17
N PRO A 85 -25.65 -13.73 4.92
CA PRO A 85 -26.88 -14.49 4.81
C PRO A 85 -27.72 -14.44 6.10
N ASP A 86 -29.04 -14.53 5.98
CA ASP A 86 -29.96 -14.57 7.14
C ASP A 86 -29.71 -15.77 8.06
N SER A 87 -29.16 -16.86 7.51
CA SER A 87 -28.77 -18.08 8.24
C SER A 87 -27.47 -17.93 9.04
N PHE A 88 -26.79 -16.78 8.96
CA PHE A 88 -25.51 -16.57 9.63
C PHE A 88 -25.67 -16.14 11.10
N HIS A 89 -24.80 -16.64 11.97
CA HIS A 89 -24.86 -16.40 13.40
C HIS A 89 -24.80 -14.91 13.77
N SER A 90 -25.83 -14.42 14.46
CA SER A 90 -26.07 -12.98 14.73
C SER A 90 -24.94 -12.31 15.51
N SER A 91 -24.44 -12.94 16.57
CA SER A 91 -23.35 -12.38 17.38
C SER A 91 -22.03 -12.32 16.60
N LEU A 92 -21.79 -13.29 15.72
CA LEU A 92 -20.55 -13.36 14.94
C LEU A 92 -20.55 -12.31 13.82
N LYS A 93 -21.66 -12.15 13.07
CA LYS A 93 -21.74 -11.09 12.04
C LYS A 93 -21.59 -9.70 12.63
N ASN A 94 -22.17 -9.45 13.81
CA ASN A 94 -22.02 -8.18 14.50
C ASN A 94 -20.57 -7.93 14.94
N LEU A 95 -19.88 -8.96 15.42
CA LEU A 95 -18.47 -8.87 15.80
C LEU A 95 -17.58 -8.59 14.59
N ILE A 96 -17.74 -9.35 13.49
CA ILE A 96 -16.97 -9.15 12.25
C ILE A 96 -17.23 -7.76 11.69
N THR A 97 -18.49 -7.33 11.60
CA THR A 97 -18.87 -5.99 11.13
C THR A 97 -18.18 -4.90 11.95
N LYS A 98 -18.17 -5.04 13.28
CA LYS A 98 -17.49 -4.10 14.17
C LYS A 98 -15.99 -4.05 13.92
N ILE A 99 -15.33 -5.20 13.81
CA ILE A 99 -13.87 -5.28 13.54
C ILE A 99 -13.54 -4.62 12.19
N LEU A 100 -14.33 -4.91 11.14
CA LEU A 100 -14.13 -4.34 9.81
C LEU A 100 -14.25 -2.81 9.83
N LEU A 101 -15.30 -2.27 10.47
CA LEU A 101 -15.48 -0.82 10.58
C LEU A 101 -14.37 -0.13 11.37
N GLU A 102 -13.92 -0.74 12.47
CA GLU A 102 -12.84 -0.20 13.31
C GLU A 102 -11.51 -0.10 12.53
N ASN A 103 -11.19 -1.08 11.69
CA ASN A 103 -9.92 -1.13 10.98
C ASN A 103 -9.95 -0.54 9.56
N SER A 104 -11.13 -0.34 8.98
CA SER A 104 -11.29 0.18 7.61
C SER A 104 -10.53 1.48 7.32
N PRO A 105 -10.50 2.50 8.22
CA PRO A 105 -9.74 3.73 7.96
C PRO A 105 -8.24 3.49 7.81
N THR A 106 -7.66 2.65 8.67
CA THR A 106 -6.25 2.31 8.66
C THR A 106 -5.90 1.54 7.39
N TRP A 107 -6.65 0.49 7.08
CA TRP A 107 -6.44 -0.32 5.88
C TRP A 107 -6.60 0.46 4.58
N ARG A 108 -7.53 1.42 4.54
CA ARG A 108 -7.67 2.30 3.38
C ARG A 108 -6.45 3.20 3.21
N THR A 109 -5.90 3.71 4.31
CA THR A 109 -4.69 4.55 4.28
C THR A 109 -3.49 3.72 3.82
N GLU A 110 -3.34 2.49 4.34
CA GLU A 110 -2.32 1.54 3.90
C GLU A 110 -2.49 1.20 2.40
N ALA A 111 -3.70 0.87 1.96
CA ALA A 111 -3.99 0.52 0.56
C ALA A 111 -3.74 1.69 -0.41
N VAL A 112 -3.94 2.94 0.02
CA VAL A 112 -3.59 4.13 -0.77
C VAL A 112 -2.08 4.39 -0.75
N GLY A 113 -1.39 4.09 0.35
CA GLY A 113 0.07 4.11 0.42
C GLY A 113 0.73 3.08 -0.49
N ASP A 114 0.12 1.90 -0.60
CA ASP A 114 0.54 0.78 -1.45
C ASP A 114 0.02 0.89 -2.90
N GLN A 115 -0.74 1.95 -3.25
CA GLN A 115 -1.15 2.15 -4.63
C GLN A 115 0.08 2.40 -5.51
N ILE A 116 0.11 1.64 -6.61
CA ILE A 116 1.07 1.70 -7.72
C ILE A 116 1.35 3.16 -8.05
N SER A 117 2.45 3.69 -7.54
CA SER A 117 2.87 5.06 -7.79
C SER A 117 4.08 5.06 -8.70
N LEU A 118 4.25 6.15 -9.44
CA LEU A 118 5.47 6.37 -10.20
C LEU A 118 6.67 6.42 -9.24
N PRO A 119 7.89 6.07 -9.70
CA PRO A 119 9.09 6.19 -8.90
C PRO A 119 9.18 7.56 -8.22
N GLN A 120 9.39 7.57 -6.92
CA GLN A 120 9.39 8.78 -6.11
C GLN A 120 10.82 9.24 -5.85
N LEU A 121 11.09 10.54 -6.02
CA LEU A 121 12.35 11.13 -5.60
C LEU A 121 12.40 11.19 -4.07
N LYS A 122 13.34 10.45 -3.45
CA LYS A 122 13.53 10.42 -1.99
C LYS A 122 14.60 11.38 -1.50
N GLU A 123 15.68 11.49 -2.24
CA GLU A 123 16.84 12.28 -1.84
C GLU A 123 17.43 13.00 -3.05
N LEU A 124 17.86 14.24 -2.81
CA LEU A 124 18.56 15.07 -3.77
C LEU A 124 19.83 15.59 -3.09
N ASP A 125 20.98 15.15 -3.59
CA ASP A 125 22.29 15.65 -3.21
C ASP A 125 22.89 16.44 -4.37
N TRP A 126 23.67 17.48 -4.07
CA TRP A 126 24.36 18.25 -5.09
C TRP A 126 25.76 18.63 -4.62
N ARG A 127 26.67 18.76 -5.59
CA ARG A 127 28.02 19.29 -5.36
C ARG A 127 28.48 20.12 -6.54
N VAL A 128 29.34 21.09 -6.28
CA VAL A 128 29.92 21.95 -7.32
C VAL A 128 31.39 21.61 -7.47
N ASP A 129 31.75 21.13 -8.66
CA ASP A 129 33.11 20.76 -9.01
C ASP A 129 33.67 21.81 -9.99
N MET A 130 34.99 22.04 -9.93
CA MET A 130 35.67 22.86 -10.93
C MET A 130 36.24 21.94 -12.01
N VAL A 131 35.73 22.06 -13.24
CA VAL A 131 36.20 21.28 -14.40
C VAL A 131 36.98 22.18 -15.35
N THR A 132 37.95 21.62 -16.06
CA THR A 132 38.70 22.40 -17.06
C THR A 132 37.80 22.63 -18.26
N GLY A 133 37.50 23.90 -18.58
CA GLY A 133 36.59 24.25 -19.66
C GLY A 133 37.12 23.79 -21.02
N SER A 134 36.32 23.00 -21.75
CA SER A 134 36.70 22.46 -23.08
C SER A 134 36.59 23.50 -24.19
N ASP A 135 35.67 24.48 -24.07
CA ASP A 135 35.42 25.52 -25.07
C ASP A 135 36.29 26.77 -24.95
N SER A 136 37.18 26.83 -23.96
CA SER A 136 38.05 28.00 -23.73
C SER A 136 39.51 27.67 -24.02
N VAL A 137 40.12 28.41 -24.96
CA VAL A 137 41.54 28.23 -25.36
C VAL A 137 42.53 28.47 -24.20
N SER A 138 42.06 29.05 -23.10
CA SER A 138 42.87 29.46 -21.94
C SER A 138 42.88 28.48 -20.76
N ARG A 139 42.37 27.24 -20.87
CA ARG A 139 42.30 26.26 -19.77
C ARG A 139 41.72 26.85 -18.48
N MET A 140 40.62 27.59 -18.59
CA MET A 140 39.98 28.20 -17.43
C MET A 140 39.15 27.14 -16.67
N SER A 141 39.21 27.14 -15.35
CA SER A 141 38.37 26.28 -14.51
C SER A 141 36.94 26.81 -14.50
N VAL A 142 36.00 26.05 -15.03
CA VAL A 142 34.57 26.39 -15.09
C VAL A 142 33.84 25.59 -14.01
N PRO A 143 32.98 26.22 -13.19
CA PRO A 143 32.18 25.51 -12.20
C PRO A 143 31.08 24.70 -12.90
N THR A 144 30.96 23.42 -12.53
CA THR A 144 29.89 22.51 -12.96
C THR A 144 29.17 21.95 -11.73
N CYS A 145 27.86 21.72 -11.83
CA CYS A 145 27.06 21.19 -10.72
C CYS A 145 26.72 19.73 -10.99
N LEU A 146 27.14 18.82 -10.11
CA LEU A 146 26.72 17.42 -10.14
C LEU A 146 25.55 17.25 -9.18
N VAL A 147 24.41 16.84 -9.73
CA VAL A 147 23.19 16.58 -8.96
C VAL A 147 22.94 15.07 -8.96
N GLN A 148 22.77 14.51 -7.78
CA GLN A 148 22.48 13.11 -7.55
C GLN A 148 21.06 12.97 -7.01
N LEU A 149 20.24 12.19 -7.71
CA LEU A 149 18.83 11.97 -7.45
C LEU A 149 18.65 10.51 -7.05
N LYS A 150 18.17 10.24 -5.83
CA LYS A 150 17.80 8.89 -5.41
C LYS A 150 16.30 8.70 -5.55
N MET A 151 15.91 7.77 -6.41
CA MET A 151 14.53 7.42 -6.69
C MET A 151 14.20 6.07 -6.07
N GLU A 152 13.05 5.96 -5.41
CA GLU A 152 12.51 4.71 -4.92
C GLU A 152 11.38 4.25 -5.84
N ASP A 153 11.48 3.02 -6.35
CA ASP A 153 10.41 2.38 -7.10
C ASP A 153 9.55 1.53 -6.14
N PRO A 154 8.25 1.83 -5.98
CA PRO A 154 7.33 1.04 -5.16
C PRO A 154 7.11 -0.39 -5.68
N CYS A 155 7.42 -0.66 -6.95
CA CYS A 155 7.26 -1.98 -7.57
C CYS A 155 8.56 -2.39 -8.28
N PRO A 156 9.60 -2.82 -7.54
CA PRO A 156 10.81 -3.32 -8.17
C PRO A 156 10.45 -4.54 -9.03
N SER A 157 10.79 -4.47 -10.31
CA SER A 157 10.73 -5.64 -11.19
C SER A 157 11.48 -6.80 -10.52
N ALA A 158 10.82 -7.96 -10.41
CA ALA A 158 11.22 -9.11 -9.59
C ALA A 158 12.75 -9.26 -9.39
N GLY A 159 13.26 -8.79 -8.23
CA GLY A 159 14.64 -8.99 -7.79
C GLY A 159 15.58 -7.78 -7.89
N GLY A 160 15.13 -6.60 -8.34
CA GLY A 160 15.94 -5.37 -8.37
C GLY A 160 15.98 -4.62 -7.03
N GLU A 161 17.06 -3.87 -6.80
CA GLU A 161 17.20 -2.93 -5.68
C GLU A 161 16.13 -1.82 -5.81
N SER A 162 15.33 -1.59 -4.76
CA SER A 162 14.20 -0.62 -4.81
C SER A 162 14.64 0.83 -5.01
N VAL A 163 15.93 1.14 -4.83
CA VAL A 163 16.47 2.50 -4.91
C VAL A 163 17.42 2.63 -6.11
N SER A 164 17.07 3.49 -7.06
CA SER A 164 17.92 3.87 -8.19
C SER A 164 18.57 5.22 -7.94
N THR A 165 19.86 5.35 -8.23
CA THR A 165 20.59 6.62 -8.13
C THR A 165 20.94 7.13 -9.52
N VAL A 166 20.52 8.35 -9.85
CA VAL A 166 20.84 9.02 -11.12
C VAL A 166 21.67 10.25 -10.83
N THR A 167 22.86 10.31 -11.42
CA THR A 167 23.76 11.47 -11.32
C THR A 167 23.80 12.21 -12.64
N VAL A 168 23.53 13.51 -12.62
CA VAL A 168 23.51 14.38 -13.79
C VAL A 168 24.46 15.54 -13.57
N GLU A 169 25.22 15.87 -14.61
CA GLU A 169 26.04 17.09 -14.66
C GLU A 169 25.24 18.23 -15.30
N LEU A 170 25.19 19.36 -14.61
CA LEU A 170 24.42 20.54 -15.00
C LEU A 170 25.32 21.76 -15.07
N SER A 171 25.25 22.45 -16.20
CA SER A 171 25.76 23.81 -16.34
C SER A 171 24.86 24.81 -15.60
N ARG A 172 25.37 26.03 -15.38
CA ARG A 172 24.59 27.13 -14.80
C ARG A 172 23.30 27.39 -15.58
N GLU A 173 23.39 27.45 -16.91
CA GLU A 173 22.26 27.76 -17.79
C GLU A 173 21.20 26.65 -17.77
N SER A 174 21.64 25.39 -17.72
CA SER A 174 20.75 24.23 -17.59
C SER A 174 20.01 24.26 -16.23
N LEU A 175 20.70 24.61 -15.15
CA LEU A 175 20.11 24.70 -13.81
C LEU A 175 19.07 25.82 -13.72
N ASP A 176 19.37 27.02 -14.25
CA ASP A 176 18.41 28.13 -14.32
C ASP A 176 17.13 27.71 -15.09
N THR A 177 17.29 26.97 -16.19
CA THR A 177 16.15 26.45 -16.99
C THR A 177 15.31 25.45 -16.20
N ILE A 178 15.94 24.54 -15.45
CA ILE A 178 15.24 23.56 -14.61
C ILE A 178 14.46 24.26 -13.49
N LEU A 179 15.04 25.29 -12.85
CA LEU A 179 14.35 26.05 -11.80
C LEU A 179 13.11 26.79 -12.33
N ASP A 180 13.19 27.40 -13.52
CA ASP A 180 12.02 28.03 -14.15
C ASP A 180 10.93 26.99 -14.44
N GLY A 181 11.31 25.83 -15.00
CA GLY A 181 10.39 24.74 -15.28
C GLY A 181 9.69 24.21 -14.03
N LEU A 182 10.43 23.93 -12.96
CA LEU A 182 9.89 23.47 -11.67
C LEU A 182 9.00 24.54 -11.00
N GLY A 183 9.36 25.83 -11.14
CA GLY A 183 8.54 26.95 -10.67
C GLY A 183 7.15 26.96 -11.33
N ARG A 184 7.10 26.79 -12.65
CA ARG A 184 5.83 26.70 -13.39
C ARG A 184 4.99 25.49 -12.97
N ILE A 185 5.63 24.34 -12.75
CA ILE A 185 4.94 23.12 -12.28
C ILE A 185 4.32 23.36 -10.90
N ARG A 186 5.06 23.97 -9.97
CA ARG A 186 4.55 24.34 -8.64
C ARG A 186 3.30 25.23 -8.76
N ASP A 187 3.36 26.26 -9.60
CA ASP A 187 2.25 27.20 -9.76
C ASP A 187 1.01 26.51 -10.36
N GLN A 188 1.20 25.62 -11.33
CA GLN A 188 0.11 24.79 -11.89
C GLN A 188 -0.52 23.88 -10.85
N LEU A 189 0.29 23.17 -10.06
CA LEU A 189 -0.21 22.29 -8.99
C LEU A 189 -0.97 23.08 -7.93
N SER A 190 -0.50 24.28 -7.57
CA SER A 190 -1.19 25.16 -6.62
C SER A 190 -2.57 25.61 -7.11
N VAL A 191 -2.72 25.87 -8.41
CA VAL A 191 -4.02 26.22 -9.01
C VAL A 191 -4.97 25.03 -9.01
N VAL A 192 -4.47 23.82 -9.23
CA VAL A 192 -5.27 22.59 -9.20
C VAL A 192 -5.68 22.22 -7.77
N ALA A 193 -4.79 22.37 -6.79
CA ALA A 193 -5.07 22.05 -5.39
C ALA A 193 -6.00 23.09 -4.70
N GLY A 194 -6.09 24.31 -5.23
CA GLY A 194 -6.99 25.35 -4.72
C GLY A 194 -8.42 25.30 -5.29
N LYS A 195 -8.73 24.31 -6.14
CA LYS A 195 -10.08 24.02 -6.65
C LYS A 195 -10.71 22.85 -5.91
#